data_AF-A0A845D6Y9-F1
#
_entry.id   AF-A0A845D6Y9-F1
#
_cell.length_a   1.000
_cell.length_b   1.000
_cell.length_c   1.000
_cell.angle_alpha   90.00
_cell.angle_beta   90.00
_cell.angle_gamma   90.00
#
_symmetry.space_group_name_H-M   'P 1'
#
loop_
_entity.id
_entity.type
_entity.pdbx_description
1 polymer ?
#
loop_
_entity_poly.entity_id
_entity_poly.type
_entity_poly.pdbx_seq_one_letter_code
_entity_poly.pdbx_strand_id
1 'polypeptide(L)'
;MKKISFLIKTCLDRPSWLLVLCLAVVFIHLIFDGTLLRMFHLYNSQKILENRIARIQVKNSLVEERLKRLNSDSRFLEQEVRDRFNLVGEKDIIFIFSDGDQESVKWE
;
A
#
# COMPACT_ATOMS: atom_id res chain seq x y z
N MET A 1 -37.28 -38.62 -5.60
CA MET A 1 -36.45 -39.13 -4.49
C MET A 1 -36.10 -40.63 -4.58
N LYS A 2 -36.96 -41.51 -5.13
CA LYS A 2 -36.66 -42.96 -5.26
C LYS A 2 -35.49 -43.31 -6.20
N LYS A 3 -35.24 -42.50 -7.25
CA LYS A 3 -34.14 -42.71 -8.21
C LYS A 3 -32.75 -42.58 -7.58
N ILE A 4 -32.58 -41.66 -6.62
CA ILE A 4 -31.31 -41.44 -5.91
C ILE A 4 -30.97 -42.65 -5.05
N SER A 5 -31.96 -43.23 -4.37
CA SER A 5 -31.78 -44.42 -3.52
C SER A 5 -31.41 -45.68 -4.33
N PHE A 6 -31.95 -45.81 -5.56
CA PHE A 6 -31.57 -46.88 -6.48
C PHE A 6 -30.15 -46.68 -7.03
N LEU A 7 -29.80 -45.46 -7.45
CA LEU A 7 -28.46 -45.10 -7.90
C LEU A 7 -27.40 -45.35 -6.84
N ILE A 8 -27.67 -45.01 -5.57
CA ILE A 8 -26.76 -45.29 -4.46
C ILE A 8 -26.55 -46.79 -4.28
N LYS A 9 -27.61 -47.61 -4.36
CA LYS A 9 -27.48 -49.08 -4.26
C LYS A 9 -26.68 -49.67 -5.42
N THR A 10 -26.96 -49.28 -6.66
CA THR A 10 -26.22 -49.77 -7.83
C THR A 10 -24.75 -49.31 -7.82
N CYS A 11 -24.46 -48.14 -7.24
CA CYS A 11 -23.08 -47.68 -7.02
C CYS A 11 -22.35 -48.43 -5.90
N LEU A 12 -23.07 -48.95 -4.90
CA LEU A 12 -22.48 -49.63 -3.75
C LEU A 12 -22.02 -51.06 -4.07
N ASP A 13 -22.61 -51.70 -5.08
CA ASP A 13 -22.27 -53.07 -5.50
C ASP A 13 -20.92 -53.19 -6.24
N ARG A 14 -20.29 -52.07 -6.63
CA ARG A 14 -18.95 -52.07 -7.24
C ARG A 14 -17.95 -51.28 -6.39
N PRO A 15 -17.16 -51.96 -5.52
CA PRO A 15 -16.20 -51.30 -4.64
C PRO A 15 -15.12 -50.51 -5.39
N SER A 16 -14.81 -50.88 -6.62
CA SER A 16 -13.86 -50.14 -7.47
C SER A 16 -14.36 -48.74 -7.85
N TRP A 17 -15.66 -48.55 -8.01
CA TRP A 17 -16.23 -47.25 -8.40
C TRP A 17 -16.24 -46.28 -7.21
N LEU A 18 -16.53 -46.78 -6.00
CA LEU A 18 -16.37 -46.02 -4.75
C LEU A 18 -14.92 -45.59 -4.53
N LEU A 19 -13.96 -46.45 -4.83
CA LEU A 19 -12.54 -46.14 -4.70
C LEU A 19 -12.15 -45.00 -5.63
N VAL A 20 -12.58 -45.05 -6.91
CA VAL A 20 -12.33 -43.97 -7.87
C VAL A 20 -13.02 -42.67 -7.46
N LEU A 21 -14.26 -42.74 -6.97
CA LEU A 21 -14.98 -41.55 -6.49
C LEU A 21 -14.29 -40.91 -5.29
N CYS A 22 -13.88 -41.72 -4.31
CA CYS A 22 -13.14 -41.25 -3.13
C CYS A 22 -11.79 -40.63 -3.53
N LEU A 23 -11.04 -41.31 -4.40
CA LEU A 23 -9.77 -40.82 -4.92
C LEU A 23 -9.95 -39.49 -5.65
N ALA A 24 -11.00 -39.35 -6.48
CA ALA A 24 -11.30 -38.12 -7.19
C ALA A 24 -11.65 -36.98 -6.23
N VAL A 25 -12.44 -37.24 -5.19
CA VAL A 25 -12.77 -36.24 -4.17
C VAL A 25 -11.53 -35.78 -3.41
N VAL A 26 -10.65 -36.71 -3.01
CA VAL A 26 -9.38 -36.37 -2.34
C VAL A 26 -8.46 -35.57 -3.27
N PHE A 27 -8.38 -35.93 -4.55
CA PHE A 27 -7.57 -35.21 -5.53
C PHE A 27 -8.08 -33.78 -5.74
N ILE A 28 -9.40 -33.61 -5.86
CA ILE A 28 -10.03 -32.30 -5.97
C ILE A 28 -9.77 -31.48 -4.71
N HIS A 29 -9.92 -32.08 -3.52
CA HIS A 29 -9.67 -31.41 -2.25
C HIS A 29 -8.21 -30.97 -2.13
N LEU A 30 -7.24 -31.81 -2.51
CA LEU A 30 -5.81 -31.49 -2.50
C LEU A 30 -5.44 -30.34 -3.46
N ILE A 31 -6.10 -30.31 -4.62
CA ILE A 31 -5.95 -29.25 -5.64
C ILE A 31 -6.57 -27.94 -5.14
N PHE A 32 -7.73 -28.00 -4.48
CA PHE A 32 -8.49 -26.84 -4.00
C PHE A 32 -8.03 -26.29 -2.64
N ASP A 33 -7.48 -27.12 -1.74
CA ASP A 33 -7.06 -26.73 -0.37
C ASP A 33 -5.95 -25.67 -0.32
N GLY A 34 -5.47 -25.25 -1.48
CA GLY A 34 -4.78 -24.00 -1.61
C GLY A 34 -3.47 -24.10 -2.35
N THR A 35 -3.03 -25.26 -2.83
CA THR A 35 -1.74 -25.37 -3.51
C THR A 35 -1.71 -24.52 -4.79
N LEU A 36 -2.73 -24.65 -5.65
CA LEU A 36 -2.77 -23.88 -6.91
C LEU A 36 -3.14 -22.41 -6.68
N LEU A 37 -4.14 -22.15 -5.85
CA LEU A 37 -4.57 -20.79 -5.52
C LEU A 37 -3.44 -20.01 -4.82
N ARG A 38 -2.75 -20.62 -3.85
CA ARG A 38 -1.61 -19.99 -3.15
C ARG A 38 -0.43 -19.79 -4.08
N MET A 39 -0.15 -20.72 -4.99
CA MET A 39 0.95 -20.57 -5.96
C MET A 39 0.67 -19.45 -6.96
N PHE A 40 -0.56 -19.36 -7.46
CA PHE A 40 -0.98 -18.25 -8.33
C PHE A 40 -0.95 -16.91 -7.59
N HIS A 41 -1.44 -16.87 -6.35
CA HIS A 41 -1.43 -15.67 -5.52
C HIS A 41 0.02 -15.25 -5.18
N LEU A 42 0.93 -16.19 -4.95
CA LEU A 42 2.33 -15.91 -4.65
C LEU A 42 3.06 -15.30 -5.86
N TYR A 43 2.85 -15.85 -7.05
CA TYR A 43 3.43 -15.31 -8.29
C TYR A 43 2.96 -13.87 -8.55
N ASN A 44 1.65 -13.63 -8.41
CA ASN A 44 1.12 -12.28 -8.61
C ASN A 44 1.56 -11.31 -7.50
N SER A 45 1.67 -11.79 -6.26
CA SER A 45 2.17 -11.02 -5.12
C SER A 45 3.63 -10.60 -5.30
N GLN A 46 4.48 -11.48 -5.87
CA GLN A 46 5.87 -11.15 -6.19
C GLN A 46 5.95 -9.96 -7.15
N LYS A 47 5.18 -9.99 -8.24
CA LYS A 47 5.14 -8.90 -9.23
C LYS A 47 4.64 -7.58 -8.64
N ILE A 48 3.63 -7.64 -7.76
CA ILE A 48 3.13 -6.45 -7.05
C ILE A 48 4.20 -5.88 -6.11
N LEU A 49 4.92 -6.74 -5.39
CA LEU A 49 5.94 -6.32 -4.44
C LEU A 49 7.15 -5.71 -5.14
N GLU A 50 7.58 -6.29 -6.27
CA GLU A 50 8.65 -5.75 -7.10
C GLU A 50 8.31 -4.34 -7.62
N ASN A 51 7.08 -4.14 -8.11
CA ASN A 51 6.58 -2.83 -8.50
C ASN A 51 6.48 -1.83 -7.34
N ARG A 52 6.26 -2.31 -6.11
CA ARG A 52 6.29 -1.43 -4.91
C ARG A 52 7.72 -1.04 -4.57
N ILE A 53 8.66 -1.99 -4.61
CA ILE A 53 10.08 -1.73 -4.35
C ILE A 53 10.61 -0.71 -5.35
N ALA A 54 10.36 -0.90 -6.65
CA ALA A 54 10.77 0.03 -7.69
C ALA A 54 10.22 1.46 -7.44
N ARG A 55 8.94 1.58 -7.09
CA ARG A 55 8.34 2.89 -6.77
C ARG A 55 8.92 3.52 -5.51
N ILE A 56 9.24 2.74 -4.49
CA ILE A 56 9.84 3.24 -3.26
C ILE A 56 11.28 3.70 -3.52
N GLN A 57 12.04 2.96 -4.32
CA GLN A 57 13.40 3.34 -4.71
C GLN A 57 13.41 4.68 -5.46
N VAL A 58 12.50 4.88 -6.42
CA VAL A 58 12.36 6.17 -7.14
C VAL A 58 11.99 7.31 -6.19
N LYS A 59 11.11 7.07 -5.20
CA LYS A 59 10.78 8.08 -4.19
C LYS A 59 11.98 8.39 -3.30
N ASN A 60 12.72 7.38 -2.86
CA ASN A 60 13.92 7.57 -2.04
C ASN A 60 14.99 8.34 -2.80
N SER A 61 15.26 8.03 -4.06
CA SER A 61 16.26 8.78 -4.84
C SER A 61 15.88 10.24 -5.01
N LEU A 62 14.58 10.55 -5.18
CA LEU A 62 14.08 11.91 -5.31
C LEU A 62 14.19 12.68 -3.99
N VAL A 63 13.90 12.02 -2.86
CA VAL A 63 14.09 12.60 -1.52
C VAL A 63 15.58 12.80 -1.22
N GLU A 64 16.43 11.86 -1.58
CA GLU A 64 17.88 11.94 -1.38
C GLU A 64 18.50 13.06 -2.23
N GLU A 65 18.01 13.27 -3.46
CA GLU A 65 18.41 14.41 -4.28
C GLU A 65 17.98 15.74 -3.64
N ARG A 66 16.75 15.82 -3.10
CA ARG A 66 16.30 17.00 -2.35
C ARG A 66 17.17 17.24 -1.11
N LEU A 67 17.51 16.20 -0.38
CA LEU A 67 18.40 16.28 0.79
C LEU A 67 19.82 16.71 0.39
N LYS A 68 20.36 16.22 -0.73
CA LYS A 68 21.66 16.71 -1.24
C LYS A 68 21.59 18.20 -1.58
N ARG A 69 20.52 18.65 -2.24
CA ARG A 69 20.33 20.09 -2.54
C ARG A 69 20.20 20.92 -1.25
N LEU A 70 19.47 20.42 -0.25
CA LEU A 70 19.33 21.07 1.06
C LEU A 70 20.64 21.11 1.87
N ASN A 71 21.43 20.05 1.85
CA ASN A 71 22.71 19.96 2.56
C ASN A 71 23.84 20.73 1.86
N SER A 72 23.74 20.99 0.55
CA SER A 72 24.75 21.75 -0.18
C SER A 72 24.67 23.25 0.10
N ASP A 73 23.53 23.75 0.59
CA ASP A 73 23.28 25.16 0.83
C ASP A 73 22.52 25.37 2.14
N SER A 74 23.26 25.55 3.25
CA SER A 74 22.70 25.76 4.60
C SER A 74 21.69 26.91 4.66
N ARG A 75 21.74 27.87 3.74
CA ARG A 75 20.79 29.00 3.68
C ARG A 75 19.42 28.57 3.14
N PHE A 76 19.39 27.58 2.25
CA PHE A 76 18.16 27.10 1.64
C PHE A 76 17.31 26.29 2.63
N LEU A 77 17.97 25.52 3.51
CA LEU A 77 17.28 24.82 4.60
C LEU A 77 16.64 25.79 5.59
N GLU A 78 17.33 26.88 5.93
CA GLU A 78 16.79 27.91 6.81
C GLU A 78 15.55 28.57 6.20
N GLN A 79 15.57 28.83 4.89
CA GLN A 79 14.46 29.43 4.16
C GLN A 79 13.24 28.49 4.06
N GLU A 80 13.44 27.21 3.74
CA GLU A 80 12.34 26.21 3.69
C GLU A 80 11.71 25.97 5.07
N VAL A 81 12.51 26.00 6.15
CA VAL A 81 12.00 25.89 7.53
C VAL A 81 11.22 27.13 7.94
N ARG A 82 11.69 28.34 7.57
CA ARG A 82 10.97 29.59 7.82
C ARG A 82 9.61 29.61 7.13
N ASP A 83 9.57 29.22 5.86
CA ASP A 83 8.33 29.18 5.08
C ASP A 83 7.32 28.15 5.61
N ARG A 84 7.78 26.95 6.02
CA ARG A 84 6.87 25.89 6.52
C ARG A 84 6.34 26.13 7.92
N PHE A 85 7.14 26.74 8.78
CA PHE A 85 6.81 26.92 10.19
C PHE A 85 6.42 28.36 10.54
N ASN A 86 6.35 29.25 9.53
CA ASN A 86 6.08 30.67 9.69
C ASN A 86 7.02 31.33 10.74
N LEU A 87 8.27 30.85 10.76
CA LEU A 87 9.29 31.29 11.71
C LEU A 87 9.97 32.54 11.18
N VAL A 88 10.10 33.54 12.04
CA VAL A 88 10.78 34.81 11.76
C VAL A 88 12.22 34.75 12.24
N GLY A 89 13.09 35.42 11.49
CA GLY A 89 14.52 35.42 11.78
C GLY A 89 14.92 36.34 12.90
N GLU A 90 16.14 36.16 13.37
CA GLU A 90 16.77 37.03 14.38
C GLU A 90 16.87 38.51 13.94
N LYS A 91 16.69 38.78 12.63
CA LYS A 91 16.70 40.13 12.03
C LYS A 91 15.36 40.57 11.43
N ASP A 92 14.29 39.79 11.59
CA ASP A 92 12.98 40.17 11.04
C ASP A 92 12.19 41.04 12.02
N ILE A 93 11.62 42.12 11.51
CA ILE A 93 10.78 43.05 12.28
C ILE A 93 9.35 42.50 12.25
N ILE A 94 8.86 42.04 13.40
CA ILE A 94 7.50 41.54 13.56
C ILE A 94 6.58 42.74 13.83
N PHE A 95 5.65 43.02 12.91
CA PHE A 95 4.59 43.99 13.14
C PHE A 95 3.38 43.28 13.74
N ILE A 96 3.15 43.49 15.04
CA ILE A 96 1.93 43.06 15.72
C ILE A 96 0.95 44.22 15.62
N PHE A 97 -0.01 44.12 14.72
CA PHE A 97 -1.12 45.07 14.66
C PHE A 97 -2.13 44.67 15.72
N SER A 98 -2.34 45.52 16.73
CA SER A 98 -3.50 45.39 17.61
C SER A 98 -4.72 45.92 16.87
N ASP A 99 -5.87 45.27 17.00
CA ASP A 99 -7.13 45.62 16.31
C ASP A 99 -7.67 47.05 16.62
N GLY A 100 -6.90 47.88 17.33
CA GLY A 100 -7.25 49.26 17.70
C GLY A 100 -6.45 50.37 16.99
N ASP A 101 -5.41 50.07 16.21
CA ASP A 101 -4.49 51.10 15.70
C ASP A 101 -4.79 51.55 14.27
N GLN A 102 -6.08 51.67 13.93
CA GLN A 102 -6.51 52.46 12.76
C GLN A 102 -6.56 53.95 13.12
N GLU A 103 -5.41 54.58 13.41
CA GLU A 103 -5.36 56.04 13.52
C GLU A 103 -4.16 56.66 12.79
N SER A 104 -4.50 57.22 11.63
CA SER A 104 -3.83 58.33 10.93
C SER A 104 -2.37 58.14 10.46
N VAL A 105 -2.21 57.61 9.24
CA VAL A 105 -1.11 58.10 8.38
C VAL A 105 -1.68 59.25 7.53
N LYS A 106 -1.59 60.46 8.07
CA LYS A 106 -1.76 61.71 7.32
C LYS A 106 -0.42 62.02 6.66
N TRP A 107 -0.38 61.98 5.33
CA TRP A 107 0.76 62.41 4.53
C TRP A 107 0.76 63.94 4.42
N GLU A 108 1.82 64.59 4.92
CA GLU A 108 2.27 65.91 4.48
C GLU A 108 3.50 65.74 3.58
#